data_AF-A0A1Y3N7B7-F1
#
_entry.id   AF-A0A1Y3N7B7-F1
#
_cell.length_a   1.000
_cell.length_b   1.000
_cell.length_c   1.000
_cell.angle_alpha   90.00
_cell.angle_beta   90.00
_cell.angle_gamma   90.00
#
_symmetry.space_group_name_H-M   'P 1'
#
loop_
_entity.id
_entity.type
_entity.pdbx_description
1 polymer ?
#
loop_
_entity_poly.entity_id
_entity_poly.type
_entity_poly.pdbx_seq_one_letter_code
_entity_poly.pdbx_strand_id
1 'polypeptide(L)'
;KLKNILSNESLENEISEEFILYYNVPTYSSSKSKKLEKDKILVPSHIIGFCIQKIIEYDLFIRLKQFTSKIIANIKYVTSKNINDRYFWLSNVFELKCVVETIYNNEKEIREKDDIAIVSDVLKCFNDLVTEIYNMIWKSLSTHIKNETQLKATKINDPKKDIVYYLKRSYKKLKFFYNEDAFNDLLLEEGVNLICTSWYSNYTIKRNSLMKKYETRIQDVERHLQINYITVIQENSKKIYEWLIQNKISMNSSCESLLQSISKHNTNSLTDEKIMLCFTELKINDICFEFEIPSYRKIKKLKVKNVPNSAYLTSTLFELKV
;
A
#
# COMPACT_ATOMS: atom_id res chain seq x y z
N LYS A 1 -19.89 21.40 28.77
CA LYS A 1 -18.42 21.68 28.76
C LYS A 1 -17.76 21.17 27.47
N LEU A 2 -17.88 19.88 27.12
CA LEU A 2 -17.25 19.31 25.92
C LEU A 2 -17.75 19.92 24.59
N LYS A 3 -19.07 20.15 24.46
CA LYS A 3 -19.65 20.84 23.28
C LYS A 3 -18.99 22.18 23.00
N ASN A 4 -18.79 23.01 24.03
CA ASN A 4 -18.13 24.33 23.88
C ASN A 4 -16.66 24.22 23.44
N ILE A 5 -15.95 23.16 23.83
CA ILE A 5 -14.57 22.91 23.39
C ILE A 5 -14.57 22.53 21.91
N LEU A 6 -15.46 21.62 21.49
CA LEU A 6 -15.56 21.15 20.10
C LEU A 6 -16.03 22.25 19.13
N SER A 7 -16.88 23.16 19.59
CA SER A 7 -17.31 24.34 18.83
C SER A 7 -16.21 25.39 18.69
N ASN A 8 -15.12 25.30 19.45
CA ASN A 8 -14.04 26.29 19.43
C ASN A 8 -13.03 25.99 18.32
N GLU A 9 -12.61 27.03 17.57
CA GLU A 9 -11.60 26.95 16.53
C GLU A 9 -10.20 26.61 17.06
N SER A 10 -9.90 26.95 18.32
CA SER A 10 -8.61 26.63 18.96
C SER A 10 -8.30 25.13 18.97
N LEU A 11 -9.30 24.26 19.18
CA LEU A 11 -9.13 22.81 19.13
C LEU A 11 -8.68 22.34 17.74
N GLU A 12 -9.21 22.96 16.68
CA GLU A 12 -8.79 22.64 15.32
C GLU A 12 -7.33 23.02 15.10
N ASN A 13 -6.87 24.16 15.61
CA ASN A 13 -5.47 24.57 15.49
C ASN A 13 -4.55 23.64 16.32
N GLU A 14 -4.95 23.28 17.55
CA GLU A 14 -4.20 22.35 18.38
C GLU A 14 -4.04 20.98 17.69
N ILE A 15 -5.13 20.39 17.18
CA ILE A 15 -5.06 19.08 16.53
C ILE A 15 -4.35 19.18 15.17
N SER A 16 -4.71 20.17 14.35
CA SER A 16 -4.21 20.24 12.98
C SER A 16 -2.79 20.79 12.89
N GLU A 17 -2.46 21.86 13.59
CA GLU A 17 -1.16 22.53 13.48
C GLU A 17 -0.18 22.00 14.51
N GLU A 18 -0.57 21.86 15.77
CA GLU A 18 0.38 21.46 16.82
C GLU A 18 0.58 19.93 16.86
N PHE A 19 -0.49 19.17 16.68
CA PHE A 19 -0.41 17.71 16.77
C PHE A 19 -0.02 17.06 15.45
N ILE A 20 -0.72 17.32 14.33
CA ILE A 20 -0.43 16.63 13.05
C ILE A 20 0.91 17.08 12.45
N LEU A 21 1.18 18.38 12.36
CA LEU A 21 2.40 18.88 11.68
C LEU A 21 3.68 18.53 12.44
N TYR A 22 3.61 18.45 13.77
CA TYR A 22 4.76 18.14 14.62
C TYR A 22 4.72 16.73 15.21
N TYR A 23 3.84 15.84 14.70
CA TYR A 23 3.78 14.47 15.19
C TYR A 23 5.12 13.76 14.94
N ASN A 24 5.72 13.24 16.00
CA ASN A 24 6.97 12.49 15.89
C ASN A 24 6.70 11.07 15.38
N VAL A 25 6.69 10.91 14.05
CA VAL A 25 6.46 9.61 13.41
C VAL A 25 7.57 8.62 13.79
N PRO A 26 7.23 7.43 14.34
CA PRO A 26 8.24 6.45 14.71
C PRO A 26 9.05 5.99 13.51
N THR A 27 10.38 5.98 13.65
CA THR A 27 11.25 5.65 12.53
C THR A 27 11.37 4.14 12.33
N TYR A 28 11.05 3.66 11.13
CA TYR A 28 11.37 2.29 10.73
C TYR A 28 12.89 2.12 10.53
N SER A 29 13.51 1.25 11.34
CA SER A 29 14.91 0.85 11.18
C SER A 29 15.02 -0.67 11.00
N SER A 30 15.59 -1.11 9.88
CA SER A 30 15.70 -2.54 9.52
C SER A 30 16.59 -3.37 10.45
N SER A 31 17.38 -2.75 11.32
CA SER A 31 18.34 -3.44 12.21
C SER A 31 17.98 -3.32 13.70
N LYS A 32 17.07 -2.42 14.08
CA LYS A 32 16.74 -2.11 15.49
C LYS A 32 15.27 -1.75 15.73
N SER A 33 14.35 -2.11 14.83
CA SER A 33 12.93 -1.83 15.03
C SER A 33 12.39 -2.65 16.21
N LYS A 34 12.35 -2.03 17.40
CA LYS A 34 11.54 -2.51 18.52
C LYS A 34 10.09 -2.58 17.99
N LYS A 35 9.43 -3.73 18.18
CA LYS A 35 8.03 -3.89 17.75
C LYS A 35 7.21 -2.86 18.52
N LEU A 36 6.71 -1.84 17.81
CA LEU A 36 5.81 -0.85 18.39
C LEU A 36 4.44 -1.50 18.51
N GLU A 37 3.73 -1.18 19.57
CA GLU A 37 2.36 -1.65 19.76
C GLU A 37 1.41 -0.86 18.85
N LYS A 38 0.32 -1.50 18.41
CA LYS A 38 -0.63 -0.93 17.42
C LYS A 38 -1.27 0.37 17.94
N ASP A 39 -1.58 0.41 19.23
CA ASP A 39 -2.13 1.57 19.94
C ASP A 39 -1.24 2.81 19.82
N LYS A 40 0.09 2.65 19.85
CA LYS A 40 1.07 3.73 19.69
C LYS A 40 1.18 4.26 18.25
N ILE A 41 0.85 3.42 17.27
CA ILE A 41 0.84 3.82 15.86
C ILE A 41 -0.45 4.58 15.51
N LEU A 42 -1.58 4.15 16.08
CA LEU A 42 -2.91 4.66 15.74
C LEU A 42 -3.38 5.83 16.62
N VAL A 43 -2.53 6.36 17.51
CA VAL A 43 -2.88 7.49 18.39
C VAL A 43 -3.52 8.66 17.61
N PRO A 44 -2.99 9.12 16.46
CA PRO A 44 -3.63 10.20 15.72
C PRO A 44 -5.06 9.86 15.28
N SER A 45 -5.28 8.68 14.71
CA SER A 45 -6.61 8.25 14.30
C SER A 45 -7.59 8.16 15.47
N HIS A 46 -7.16 7.73 16.64
CA HIS A 46 -8.02 7.67 17.82
C HIS A 46 -8.44 9.06 18.32
N ILE A 47 -7.49 10.00 18.41
CA ILE A 47 -7.76 11.37 18.86
C ILE A 47 -8.71 12.07 17.88
N ILE A 48 -8.36 12.05 16.59
CA ILE A 48 -9.16 12.71 15.54
C ILE A 48 -10.54 12.03 15.41
N GLY A 49 -10.58 10.69 15.44
CA GLY A 49 -11.82 9.92 15.36
C GLY A 49 -12.76 10.21 16.53
N PHE A 50 -12.23 10.36 17.74
CA PHE A 50 -13.02 10.79 18.90
C PHE A 50 -13.62 12.18 18.71
N CYS A 51 -12.83 13.15 18.23
CA CYS A 51 -13.33 14.50 17.95
C CYS A 51 -14.44 14.46 16.90
N ILE A 52 -14.28 13.72 15.80
CA ILE A 52 -15.30 13.55 14.77
C ILE A 52 -16.58 12.95 15.37
N GLN A 53 -16.46 11.87 16.15
CA GLN A 53 -17.59 11.23 16.79
C GLN A 53 -18.36 12.23 17.68
N LYS A 54 -17.66 12.98 18.53
CA LYS A 54 -18.31 13.93 19.44
C LYS A 54 -18.89 15.16 18.73
N ILE A 55 -18.28 15.61 17.64
CA ILE A 55 -18.84 16.67 16.79
C ILE A 55 -20.18 16.22 16.19
N ILE A 56 -20.26 14.98 15.71
CA ILE A 56 -21.50 14.38 15.17
C ILE A 56 -22.55 14.19 16.27
N GLU A 57 -22.17 13.65 17.44
CA GLU A 57 -23.08 13.47 18.58
C GLU A 57 -23.71 14.79 19.09
N TYR A 58 -23.05 15.93 18.87
CA TYR A 58 -23.55 17.25 19.27
C TYR A 58 -24.19 18.06 18.14
N ASP A 59 -24.41 17.44 16.98
CA ASP A 59 -25.03 18.04 15.78
C ASP A 59 -24.25 19.24 15.22
N LEU A 60 -22.92 19.20 15.32
CA LEU A 60 -22.04 20.29 14.89
C LEU A 60 -21.52 20.06 13.45
N PHE A 61 -22.40 19.86 12.48
CA PHE A 61 -22.01 19.41 11.12
C PHE A 61 -21.20 20.43 10.30
N ILE A 62 -21.47 21.72 10.45
CA ILE A 62 -20.64 22.77 9.83
C ILE A 62 -19.20 22.68 10.38
N ARG A 63 -19.09 22.47 11.69
CA ARG A 63 -17.80 22.29 12.37
C ARG A 63 -17.10 21.03 11.90
N LEU A 64 -17.83 19.93 11.69
CA LEU A 64 -17.28 18.68 11.16
C LEU A 64 -16.58 18.90 9.81
N LYS A 65 -17.23 19.63 8.90
CA LYS A 65 -16.68 19.92 7.57
C LYS A 65 -15.40 20.76 7.64
N GLN A 66 -15.40 21.81 8.45
CA GLN A 66 -14.22 22.68 8.66
C GLN A 66 -13.06 21.90 9.26
N PHE A 67 -13.32 21.21 10.39
CA PHE A 67 -12.34 20.41 11.10
C PHE A 67 -11.70 19.37 10.19
N THR A 68 -12.50 18.54 9.53
CA THR A 68 -11.99 17.45 8.66
C THR A 68 -11.22 17.99 7.46
N SER A 69 -11.64 19.11 6.89
CA SER A 69 -10.95 19.75 5.76
C SER A 69 -9.53 20.20 6.15
N LYS A 70 -9.35 20.82 7.33
CA LYS A 70 -8.02 21.23 7.81
C LYS A 70 -7.14 20.06 8.21
N ILE A 71 -7.71 19.03 8.85
CA ILE A 71 -7.01 17.76 9.15
C ILE A 71 -6.47 17.12 7.86
N ILE A 72 -7.32 16.98 6.84
CA ILE A 72 -6.93 16.40 5.55
C ILE A 72 -5.83 17.23 4.90
N ALA A 73 -5.96 18.57 4.87
CA ALA A 73 -4.93 19.45 4.31
C ALA A 73 -3.55 19.25 4.97
N ASN A 74 -3.51 19.16 6.30
CA ASN A 74 -2.25 18.97 7.02
C ASN A 74 -1.67 17.57 6.87
N ILE A 75 -2.52 16.53 6.80
CA ILE A 75 -2.06 15.16 6.47
C ILE A 75 -1.46 15.11 5.05
N LYS A 76 -2.09 15.76 4.07
CA LYS A 76 -1.54 15.88 2.71
C LYS A 76 -0.19 16.60 2.73
N TYR A 77 -0.09 17.68 3.51
CA TYR A 77 1.16 18.41 3.66
C TYR A 77 2.29 17.51 4.18
N VAL A 78 2.12 16.85 5.33
CA VAL A 78 3.19 16.03 5.93
C VAL A 78 3.57 14.83 5.06
N THR A 79 2.58 14.16 4.43
CA THR A 79 2.83 13.01 3.54
C THR A 79 3.54 13.42 2.24
N SER A 80 3.38 14.66 1.78
CA SER A 80 4.14 15.20 0.64
C SER A 80 5.62 15.40 0.96
N LYS A 81 5.96 15.80 2.19
CA LYS A 81 7.32 16.14 2.61
C LYS A 81 8.20 14.93 2.90
N ASN A 82 7.66 13.89 3.53
CA ASN A 82 8.44 12.75 3.99
C ASN A 82 7.84 11.40 3.57
N ILE A 83 8.64 10.58 2.88
CA ILE A 83 8.22 9.27 2.39
C ILE A 83 7.89 8.27 3.51
N ASN A 84 8.56 8.37 4.66
CA ASN A 84 8.32 7.45 5.78
C ASN A 84 6.95 7.73 6.42
N ASP A 85 6.57 9.00 6.47
CA ASP A 85 5.32 9.43 7.08
C ASP A 85 4.11 8.95 6.25
N ARG A 86 4.28 8.72 4.94
CA ARG A 86 3.22 8.16 4.08
C ARG A 86 2.70 6.82 4.59
N TYR A 87 3.58 5.91 5.01
CA TYR A 87 3.17 4.57 5.49
C TYR A 87 2.46 4.65 6.85
N PHE A 88 2.88 5.59 7.70
CA PHE A 88 2.26 5.86 8.99
C PHE A 88 0.87 6.48 8.84
N TRP A 89 0.76 7.51 7.99
CA TRP A 89 -0.50 8.19 7.73
C TRP A 89 -1.48 7.35 6.90
N LEU A 90 -1.00 6.44 6.04
CA LEU A 90 -1.89 5.48 5.36
C LEU A 90 -2.70 4.66 6.36
N SER A 91 -2.06 4.11 7.39
CA SER A 91 -2.73 3.33 8.44
C SER A 91 -3.69 4.19 9.25
N ASN A 92 -3.27 5.38 9.67
CA ASN A 92 -4.11 6.29 10.47
C ASN A 92 -5.32 6.83 9.69
N VAL A 93 -5.16 7.21 8.42
CA VAL A 93 -6.26 7.69 7.59
C VAL A 93 -7.22 6.55 7.26
N PHE A 94 -6.72 5.34 7.05
CA PHE A 94 -7.58 4.17 6.85
C PHE A 94 -8.42 3.88 8.10
N GLU A 95 -7.82 3.90 9.31
CA GLU A 95 -8.57 3.74 10.55
C GLU A 95 -9.62 4.84 10.73
N LEU A 96 -9.28 6.11 10.42
CA LEU A 96 -10.23 7.21 10.44
C LEU A 96 -11.41 6.98 9.49
N LYS A 97 -11.15 6.54 8.26
CA LYS A 97 -12.19 6.16 7.30
C LYS A 97 -13.11 5.10 7.93
N CYS A 98 -12.57 4.07 8.57
CA CYS A 98 -13.37 3.02 9.22
C CYS A 98 -14.21 3.53 10.39
N VAL A 99 -13.67 4.46 11.20
CA VAL A 99 -14.42 5.12 12.28
C VAL A 99 -15.60 5.90 11.70
N VAL A 100 -15.36 6.74 10.69
CA VAL A 100 -16.43 7.54 10.05
C VAL A 100 -17.46 6.63 9.36
N GLU A 101 -17.03 5.57 8.68
CA GLU A 101 -17.92 4.58 8.06
C GLU A 101 -18.81 3.90 9.11
N THR A 102 -18.26 3.60 10.29
CA THR A 102 -19.02 3.00 11.39
C THR A 102 -20.08 3.97 11.90
N ILE A 103 -19.71 5.24 12.11
CA ILE A 103 -20.66 6.28 12.54
C ILE A 103 -21.76 6.46 11.48
N TYR A 104 -21.39 6.63 10.22
CA TYR A 104 -22.33 6.76 9.11
C TYR A 104 -23.36 5.63 9.11
N ASN A 105 -22.90 4.38 9.20
CA ASN A 105 -23.78 3.22 9.16
C ASN A 105 -24.73 3.11 10.36
N ASN A 106 -24.34 3.64 11.52
CA ASN A 106 -25.17 3.61 12.72
C ASN A 106 -26.19 4.76 12.75
N GLU A 107 -25.82 5.92 12.18
CA GLU A 107 -26.62 7.15 12.30
C GLU A 107 -27.53 7.40 11.07
N LYS A 108 -27.28 6.75 9.93
CA LYS A 108 -27.97 7.02 8.64
C LYS A 108 -29.50 6.84 8.66
N GLU A 109 -30.03 6.05 9.59
CA GLU A 109 -31.47 5.82 9.71
C GLU A 109 -32.15 6.76 10.71
N ILE A 110 -31.36 7.44 11.54
CA ILE A 110 -31.84 8.24 12.69
C ILE A 110 -31.77 9.73 12.36
N ARG A 111 -30.80 10.15 11.54
CA ARG A 111 -30.52 11.56 11.25
C ARG A 111 -31.20 12.09 10.01
N GLU A 112 -31.29 13.41 9.94
CA GLU A 112 -31.79 14.13 8.76
C GLU A 112 -30.89 13.88 7.54
N LYS A 113 -31.48 13.97 6.34
CA LYS A 113 -30.78 13.67 5.08
C LYS A 113 -29.57 14.59 4.86
N ASP A 114 -29.69 15.86 5.22
CA ASP A 114 -28.62 16.86 4.99
C ASP A 114 -27.42 16.61 5.90
N ASP A 115 -27.66 16.24 7.16
CA ASP A 115 -26.62 15.87 8.12
C ASP A 115 -25.85 14.61 7.68
N ILE A 116 -26.58 13.60 7.22
CA ILE A 116 -25.99 12.36 6.70
C ILE A 116 -25.23 12.59 5.40
N ALA A 117 -25.67 13.52 4.56
CA ALA A 117 -24.90 13.91 3.38
C ALA A 117 -23.53 14.49 3.76
N ILE A 118 -23.45 15.32 4.81
CA ILE A 118 -22.18 15.86 5.31
C ILE A 118 -21.25 14.74 5.82
N VAL A 119 -21.78 13.77 6.58
CA VAL A 119 -20.97 12.63 7.06
C VAL A 119 -20.50 11.76 5.89
N SER A 120 -21.35 11.55 4.89
CA SER A 120 -21.01 10.84 3.65
C SER A 120 -19.89 11.55 2.87
N ASP A 121 -19.95 12.88 2.78
CA ASP A 121 -18.90 13.68 2.13
C ASP A 121 -17.56 13.55 2.86
N VAL A 122 -17.56 13.61 4.20
CA VAL A 122 -16.37 13.40 5.02
C VAL A 122 -15.78 12.00 4.79
N LEU A 123 -16.62 10.97 4.76
CA LEU A 123 -16.20 9.59 4.46
C LEU A 123 -15.53 9.50 3.09
N LYS A 124 -16.12 10.12 2.07
CA LYS A 124 -15.55 10.19 0.72
C LYS A 124 -14.19 10.88 0.74
N CYS A 125 -14.05 12.02 1.42
CA CYS A 125 -12.78 12.74 1.51
C CYS A 125 -11.66 11.90 2.16
N PHE A 126 -11.97 11.13 3.22
CA PHE A 126 -10.99 10.20 3.79
C PHE A 126 -10.64 9.04 2.83
N ASN A 127 -11.62 8.50 2.10
CA ASN A 127 -11.37 7.47 1.10
C ASN A 127 -10.46 7.97 -0.05
N ASP A 128 -10.69 9.19 -0.51
CA ASP A 128 -9.84 9.84 -1.51
C ASP A 128 -8.42 10.04 -0.97
N LEU A 129 -8.29 10.46 0.31
CA LEU A 129 -6.99 10.64 0.95
C LEU A 129 -6.21 9.32 1.12
N VAL A 130 -6.87 8.22 1.50
CA VAL A 130 -6.24 6.88 1.52
C VAL A 130 -5.65 6.54 0.16
N THR A 131 -6.44 6.73 -0.89
CA THR A 131 -6.06 6.44 -2.28
C THR A 131 -4.88 7.31 -2.71
N GLU A 132 -4.92 8.60 -2.39
CA GLU A 132 -3.84 9.55 -2.69
C GLU A 132 -2.51 9.14 -2.02
N ILE A 133 -2.54 8.84 -0.71
CA ILE A 133 -1.33 8.44 0.04
C ILE A 133 -0.77 7.13 -0.50
N TYR A 134 -1.62 6.13 -0.78
CA TYR A 134 -1.20 4.88 -1.40
C TYR A 134 -0.51 5.13 -2.75
N ASN A 135 -1.11 5.96 -3.61
CA ASN A 135 -0.53 6.31 -4.91
C ASN A 135 0.82 7.02 -4.77
N MET A 136 1.03 7.84 -3.74
CA MET A 136 2.33 8.46 -3.47
C MET A 136 3.40 7.45 -3.04
N ILE A 137 3.01 6.40 -2.30
CA ILE A 137 3.89 5.28 -1.94
C ILE A 137 4.25 4.51 -3.22
N TRP A 138 3.24 4.11 -3.99
CA TRP A 138 3.42 3.35 -5.22
C TRP A 138 4.26 4.10 -6.26
N LYS A 139 4.01 5.40 -6.47
CA LYS A 139 4.80 6.23 -7.39
C LYS A 139 6.28 6.23 -7.01
N SER A 140 6.60 6.39 -5.73
CA SER A 140 8.00 6.37 -5.29
C SER A 140 8.64 5.00 -5.45
N LEU A 141 7.93 3.93 -5.10
CA LEU A 141 8.43 2.56 -5.21
C LEU A 141 8.66 2.18 -6.69
N SER A 142 7.68 2.43 -7.55
CA SER A 142 7.74 2.11 -8.98
C SER A 142 8.87 2.85 -9.68
N THR A 143 9.16 4.11 -9.33
CA THR A 143 10.35 4.82 -9.82
C THR A 143 11.65 4.11 -9.44
N HIS A 144 11.79 3.70 -8.18
CA HIS A 144 12.98 2.95 -7.75
C HIS A 144 13.12 1.60 -8.47
N ILE A 145 12.03 0.84 -8.60
CA ILE A 145 12.01 -0.44 -9.32
C ILE A 145 12.42 -0.24 -10.79
N LYS A 146 11.86 0.76 -11.49
CA LYS A 146 12.20 1.07 -12.88
C LYS A 146 13.68 1.43 -13.05
N ASN A 147 14.21 2.28 -12.18
CA ASN A 147 15.62 2.67 -12.25
C ASN A 147 16.56 1.46 -12.03
N GLU A 148 16.24 0.61 -11.07
CA GLU A 148 17.04 -0.59 -10.76
C GLU A 148 16.99 -1.64 -11.87
N THR A 149 15.80 -1.86 -12.44
CA THR A 149 15.60 -2.81 -13.55
C THR A 149 16.29 -2.34 -14.84
N GLN A 150 16.33 -1.03 -15.11
CA GLN A 150 17.03 -0.44 -16.26
C GLN A 150 18.56 -0.44 -16.10
N LEU A 151 19.09 -0.08 -14.92
CA LEU A 151 20.52 0.07 -14.69
C LEU A 151 21.28 -1.27 -14.58
N LYS A 152 20.61 -2.35 -14.17
CA LYS A 152 21.27 -3.63 -13.83
C LYS A 152 21.08 -4.76 -14.84
N ALA A 153 20.35 -4.55 -15.92
CA ALA A 153 20.29 -5.47 -17.08
C ALA A 153 21.67 -5.73 -17.75
N THR A 154 22.72 -5.04 -17.29
CA THR A 154 24.09 -5.07 -17.83
C THR A 154 25.15 -5.64 -16.87
N LYS A 155 24.87 -5.87 -15.57
CA LYS A 155 25.87 -6.40 -14.61
C LYS A 155 25.25 -7.46 -13.69
N ILE A 156 25.69 -8.71 -13.87
CA ILE A 156 25.04 -9.93 -13.38
C ILE A 156 25.37 -10.28 -11.91
N ASN A 157 26.47 -9.80 -11.34
CA ASN A 157 27.05 -10.45 -10.14
C ASN A 157 27.25 -9.55 -8.92
N ASP A 158 26.30 -8.68 -8.56
CA ASP A 158 26.33 -8.04 -7.22
C ASP A 158 25.22 -8.62 -6.31
N PRO A 159 25.51 -9.69 -5.54
CA PRO A 159 24.57 -10.28 -4.58
C PRO A 159 24.16 -9.33 -3.44
N LYS A 160 24.83 -8.18 -3.26
CA LYS A 160 24.44 -7.15 -2.26
C LYS A 160 23.32 -6.23 -2.75
N LYS A 161 22.82 -6.43 -3.96
CA LYS A 161 21.96 -5.49 -4.69
C LYS A 161 20.67 -6.15 -5.18
N ASP A 162 19.99 -6.83 -4.24
CA ASP A 162 18.69 -7.50 -4.41
C ASP A 162 17.68 -6.61 -5.17
N ILE A 163 17.23 -7.06 -6.34
CA ILE A 163 16.30 -6.33 -7.22
C ILE A 163 14.94 -6.08 -6.56
N VAL A 164 14.59 -6.91 -5.57
CA VAL A 164 13.39 -6.72 -4.73
C VAL A 164 13.67 -6.04 -3.41
N TYR A 165 14.87 -5.48 -3.21
CA TYR A 165 15.20 -4.75 -1.98
C TYR A 165 14.16 -3.66 -1.66
N TYR A 166 13.80 -2.84 -2.65
CA TYR A 166 12.85 -1.75 -2.46
C TYR A 166 11.44 -2.29 -2.19
N LEU A 167 11.02 -3.34 -2.90
CA LEU A 167 9.72 -3.99 -2.67
C LEU A 167 9.63 -4.60 -1.26
N LYS A 168 10.65 -5.36 -0.86
CA LYS A 168 10.83 -5.92 0.49
C LYS A 168 10.80 -4.84 1.57
N ARG A 169 11.50 -3.73 1.33
CA ARG A 169 11.58 -2.62 2.28
C ARG A 169 10.23 -1.93 2.43
N SER A 170 9.50 -1.68 1.35
CA SER A 170 8.16 -1.08 1.40
C SER A 170 7.15 -2.01 2.07
N TYR A 171 7.16 -3.31 1.75
CA TYR A 171 6.35 -4.33 2.43
C TYR A 171 6.58 -4.34 3.95
N LYS A 172 7.85 -4.34 4.38
CA LYS A 172 8.19 -4.29 5.81
C LYS A 172 7.72 -3.02 6.49
N LYS A 173 7.75 -1.86 5.80
CA LYS A 173 7.22 -0.60 6.33
C LYS A 173 5.70 -0.65 6.50
N LEU A 174 4.97 -1.17 5.51
CA LEU A 174 3.51 -1.33 5.62
C LEU A 174 3.15 -2.20 6.82
N LYS A 175 3.82 -3.35 6.99
CA LYS A 175 3.65 -4.22 8.16
C LYS A 175 4.05 -3.56 9.48
N PHE A 176 5.15 -2.80 9.51
CA PHE A 176 5.61 -2.08 10.70
C PHE A 176 4.56 -1.07 11.19
N PHE A 177 3.89 -0.38 10.28
CA PHE A 177 2.85 0.58 10.60
C PHE A 177 1.44 -0.02 10.62
N TYR A 178 1.29 -1.35 10.72
CA TYR A 178 -0.01 -2.02 10.82
C TYR A 178 -0.99 -1.63 9.71
N ASN A 179 -0.50 -1.46 8.48
CA ASN A 179 -1.39 -1.29 7.33
C ASN A 179 -2.09 -2.62 7.03
N GLU A 180 -3.35 -2.54 6.59
CA GLU A 180 -4.15 -3.69 6.20
C GLU A 180 -3.45 -4.57 5.17
N ASP A 181 -3.71 -5.87 5.26
CA ASP A 181 -3.10 -6.87 4.37
C ASP A 181 -3.42 -6.60 2.91
N ALA A 182 -4.62 -6.09 2.60
CA ALA A 182 -5.01 -5.69 1.25
C ALA A 182 -4.05 -4.66 0.60
N PHE A 183 -3.52 -3.70 1.38
CA PHE A 183 -2.53 -2.75 0.85
C PHE A 183 -1.19 -3.42 0.58
N ASN A 184 -0.82 -4.40 1.41
CA ASN A 184 0.40 -5.18 1.19
C ASN A 184 0.27 -6.00 -0.10
N ASP A 185 -0.84 -6.71 -0.25
CA ASP A 185 -1.09 -7.60 -1.39
C ASP A 185 -1.11 -6.80 -2.70
N LEU A 186 -1.83 -5.67 -2.73
CA LEU A 186 -1.86 -4.78 -3.90
C LEU A 186 -0.45 -4.25 -4.25
N LEU A 187 0.32 -3.78 -3.25
CA LEU A 187 1.67 -3.26 -3.48
C LEU A 187 2.60 -4.35 -4.05
N LEU A 188 2.45 -5.58 -3.57
CA LEU A 188 3.25 -6.73 -4.00
C LEU A 188 2.89 -7.15 -5.42
N GLU A 189 1.60 -7.26 -5.71
CA GLU A 189 1.10 -7.56 -7.05
C GLU A 189 1.57 -6.53 -8.07
N GLU A 190 1.34 -5.24 -7.81
CA GLU A 190 1.77 -4.16 -8.70
C GLU A 190 3.30 -4.16 -8.85
N GLY A 191 4.03 -4.35 -7.75
CA GLY A 191 5.49 -4.39 -7.71
C GLY A 191 6.09 -5.52 -8.54
N VAL A 192 5.58 -6.75 -8.37
CA VAL A 192 6.01 -7.92 -9.14
C VAL A 192 5.67 -7.74 -10.61
N ASN A 193 4.46 -7.32 -10.94
CA ASN A 193 4.04 -7.03 -12.31
C ASN A 193 4.98 -6.01 -12.97
N LEU A 194 5.34 -4.94 -12.27
CA LEU A 194 6.25 -3.92 -12.77
C LEU A 194 7.66 -4.47 -13.01
N ILE A 195 8.20 -5.29 -12.10
CA ILE A 195 9.51 -5.91 -12.26
C ILE A 195 9.52 -6.77 -13.53
N CYS A 196 8.52 -7.63 -13.67
CA CYS A 196 8.47 -8.60 -14.74
C CYS A 196 8.24 -7.94 -16.11
N THR A 197 7.34 -6.96 -16.20
CA THR A 197 7.15 -6.16 -17.42
C THR A 197 8.42 -5.39 -17.80
N SER A 198 9.15 -4.85 -16.81
CA SER A 198 10.42 -4.14 -17.05
C SER A 198 11.51 -5.09 -17.57
N TRP A 199 11.63 -6.29 -17.00
CA TRP A 199 12.57 -7.32 -17.47
C TRP A 199 12.28 -7.76 -18.91
N TYR A 200 11.00 -7.95 -19.24
CA TYR A 200 10.56 -8.30 -20.58
C TYR A 200 10.85 -7.19 -21.59
N SER A 201 10.55 -5.93 -21.25
CA SER A 201 10.87 -4.79 -22.11
C SER A 201 12.37 -4.70 -22.40
N ASN A 202 13.20 -4.85 -21.36
CA ASN A 202 14.66 -4.84 -21.49
C ASN A 202 15.19 -6.04 -22.30
N TYR A 203 14.56 -7.22 -22.18
CA TYR A 203 14.88 -8.39 -23.01
C TYR A 203 14.70 -8.06 -24.49
N THR A 204 13.52 -7.54 -24.85
CA THR A 204 13.14 -7.25 -26.23
C THR A 204 14.06 -6.21 -26.85
N ILE A 205 14.39 -5.14 -26.10
CA ILE A 205 15.34 -4.11 -26.54
C ILE A 205 16.72 -4.73 -26.83
N LYS A 206 17.22 -5.58 -25.90
CA LYS A 206 18.54 -6.20 -26.03
C LYS A 206 18.58 -7.22 -27.19
N ARG A 207 17.53 -8.03 -27.34
CA ARG A 207 17.36 -8.97 -28.46
C ARG A 207 17.42 -8.22 -29.80
N ASN A 208 16.64 -7.16 -29.94
CA ASN A 208 16.61 -6.36 -31.17
C ASN A 208 17.97 -5.70 -31.48
N SER A 209 18.68 -5.24 -30.45
CA SER A 209 20.03 -4.70 -30.60
C SER A 209 21.03 -5.77 -31.06
N LEU A 210 20.98 -6.97 -30.48
CA LEU A 210 21.85 -8.09 -30.87
C LEU A 210 21.52 -8.61 -32.28
N MET A 211 20.24 -8.69 -32.64
CA MET A 211 19.80 -9.06 -34.00
C MET A 211 20.39 -8.14 -35.08
N LYS A 212 20.45 -6.82 -34.79
CA LYS A 212 21.12 -5.84 -35.65
C LYS A 212 22.64 -6.06 -35.70
N LYS A 213 23.26 -6.39 -34.57
CA LYS A 213 24.72 -6.58 -34.45
C LYS A 213 25.24 -7.84 -35.15
N TYR A 214 24.49 -8.93 -35.07
CA TYR A 214 24.88 -10.23 -35.62
C TYR A 214 24.33 -10.50 -37.03
N GLU A 215 23.89 -9.46 -37.75
CA GLU A 215 23.36 -9.57 -39.11
C GLU A 215 22.36 -10.74 -39.26
N THR A 216 21.38 -10.83 -38.35
CA THR A 216 20.36 -11.90 -38.32
C THR A 216 20.87 -13.34 -38.11
N ARG A 217 22.09 -13.57 -37.63
CA ARG A 217 22.51 -14.89 -37.11
C ARG A 217 21.79 -15.22 -35.81
N ILE A 218 20.57 -15.74 -35.94
CA ILE A 218 19.65 -16.03 -34.82
C ILE A 218 20.32 -16.90 -33.74
N GLN A 219 21.09 -17.92 -34.13
CA GLN A 219 21.76 -18.83 -33.18
C GLN A 219 22.78 -18.13 -32.26
N ASP A 220 23.54 -17.16 -32.77
CA ASP A 220 24.52 -16.41 -31.97
C ASP A 220 23.82 -15.42 -31.02
N VAL A 221 22.72 -14.82 -31.48
CA VAL A 221 21.86 -13.94 -30.66
C VAL A 221 21.22 -14.73 -29.52
N GLU A 222 20.62 -15.88 -29.83
CA GLU A 222 19.98 -16.76 -28.85
C GLU A 222 20.98 -17.27 -27.82
N ARG A 223 22.17 -17.74 -28.25
CA ARG A 223 23.23 -18.17 -27.32
C ARG A 223 23.66 -17.04 -26.38
N HIS A 224 23.81 -15.81 -26.89
CA HIS A 224 24.20 -14.66 -26.07
C HIS A 224 23.12 -14.23 -25.08
N LEU A 225 21.84 -14.26 -25.48
CA LEU A 225 20.70 -13.95 -24.61
C LEU A 225 20.49 -15.04 -23.55
N GLN A 226 20.64 -16.31 -23.92
CA GLN A 226 20.39 -17.44 -23.05
C GLN A 226 21.39 -17.52 -21.90
N ILE A 227 22.70 -17.37 -22.17
CA ILE A 227 23.76 -17.47 -21.16
C ILE A 227 23.73 -16.31 -20.16
N ASN A 228 23.41 -15.10 -20.61
CA ASN A 228 23.61 -13.89 -19.80
C ASN A 228 22.33 -13.22 -19.30
N TYR A 229 21.18 -13.44 -19.95
CA TYR A 229 19.98 -12.66 -19.67
C TYR A 229 18.84 -13.54 -19.13
N ILE A 230 18.59 -14.68 -19.78
CA ILE A 230 17.54 -15.62 -19.36
C ILE A 230 17.86 -16.23 -17.99
N THR A 231 19.10 -16.71 -17.78
CA THR A 231 19.53 -17.26 -16.47
C THR A 231 19.36 -16.25 -15.33
N VAL A 232 19.66 -14.98 -15.58
CA VAL A 232 19.53 -13.91 -14.57
C VAL A 232 18.08 -13.62 -14.22
N ILE A 233 17.20 -13.62 -15.22
CA ILE A 233 15.76 -13.49 -14.98
C ILE A 233 15.26 -14.70 -14.18
N GLN A 234 15.65 -15.93 -14.54
CA GLN A 234 15.23 -17.14 -13.83
C GLN A 234 15.67 -17.13 -12.36
N GLU A 235 16.94 -16.82 -12.09
CA GLU A 235 17.46 -16.75 -10.72
C GLU A 235 16.77 -15.66 -9.89
N ASN A 236 16.51 -14.49 -10.48
CA ASN A 236 15.82 -13.42 -9.77
C ASN A 236 14.33 -13.73 -9.57
N SER A 237 13.63 -14.28 -10.57
CA SER A 237 12.26 -14.76 -10.43
C SER A 237 12.13 -15.78 -9.30
N LYS A 238 13.07 -16.73 -9.20
CA LYS A 238 13.12 -17.71 -8.11
C LYS A 238 13.25 -17.03 -6.74
N LYS A 239 14.16 -16.07 -6.59
CA LYS A 239 14.33 -15.31 -5.33
C LYS A 239 13.08 -14.54 -4.93
N ILE A 240 12.36 -13.98 -5.91
CA ILE A 240 11.09 -13.28 -5.69
C ILE A 240 10.06 -14.29 -5.17
N TYR A 241 9.90 -15.41 -5.87
CA TYR A 241 8.94 -16.45 -5.52
C TYR A 241 9.20 -17.05 -4.12
N GLU A 242 10.45 -17.42 -3.83
CA GLU A 242 10.85 -17.93 -2.50
C GLU A 242 10.50 -16.93 -1.40
N TRP A 243 10.75 -15.63 -1.64
CA TRP A 243 10.41 -14.59 -0.68
C TRP A 243 8.89 -14.43 -0.49
N LEU A 244 8.11 -14.52 -1.56
CA LEU A 244 6.65 -14.41 -1.50
C LEU A 244 6.03 -15.59 -0.74
N ILE A 245 6.50 -16.82 -0.99
CA ILE A 245 6.12 -18.02 -0.23
C ILE A 245 6.45 -17.85 1.25
N GLN A 246 7.67 -17.41 1.57
CA GLN A 246 8.09 -17.20 2.96
C GLN A 246 7.20 -16.22 3.72
N ASN A 247 6.56 -15.29 3.00
CA ASN A 247 5.66 -14.29 3.57
C ASN A 247 4.17 -14.61 3.37
N LYS A 248 3.84 -15.83 2.89
CA LYS A 248 2.48 -16.35 2.70
C LYS A 248 1.60 -15.46 1.80
N ILE A 249 2.18 -14.91 0.74
CA ILE A 249 1.48 -14.03 -0.21
C ILE A 249 0.90 -14.89 -1.34
N SER A 250 -0.40 -14.72 -1.64
CA SER A 250 -1.06 -15.38 -2.79
C SER A 250 -0.63 -14.72 -4.12
N MET A 251 -0.40 -15.53 -5.17
CA MET A 251 0.30 -15.11 -6.40
C MET A 251 -0.54 -15.13 -7.69
N ASN A 252 -1.82 -15.48 -7.62
CA ASN A 252 -2.54 -15.94 -8.82
C ASN A 252 -2.77 -14.88 -9.90
N SER A 253 -3.12 -13.64 -9.54
CA SER A 253 -3.44 -12.60 -10.54
C SER A 253 -2.19 -12.03 -11.23
N SER A 254 -1.07 -11.91 -10.51
CA SER A 254 0.17 -11.27 -11.01
C SER A 254 0.95 -12.19 -11.96
N CYS A 255 1.02 -13.49 -11.66
CA CYS A 255 1.66 -14.47 -12.54
C CYS A 255 0.87 -14.68 -13.85
N GLU A 256 -0.47 -14.61 -13.80
CA GLU A 256 -1.31 -14.75 -15.00
C GLU A 256 -1.24 -13.53 -15.93
N SER A 257 -1.28 -12.31 -15.39
CA SER A 257 -1.13 -11.08 -16.19
C SER A 257 0.24 -11.01 -16.86
N LEU A 258 1.29 -11.48 -16.17
CA LEU A 258 2.62 -11.61 -16.72
C LEU A 258 2.70 -12.64 -17.84
N LEU A 259 2.16 -13.84 -17.62
CA LEU A 259 2.10 -14.91 -18.62
C LEU A 259 1.32 -14.46 -19.87
N GLN A 260 0.20 -13.75 -19.69
CA GLN A 260 -0.59 -13.18 -20.78
C GLN A 260 0.15 -12.06 -21.54
N SER A 261 0.95 -11.27 -20.84
CA SER A 261 1.75 -10.20 -21.46
C SER A 261 2.89 -10.77 -22.30
N ILE A 262 3.53 -11.85 -21.83
CA ILE A 262 4.57 -12.56 -22.59
C ILE A 262 3.94 -13.31 -23.78
N SER A 263 2.76 -13.93 -23.60
CA SER A 263 2.07 -14.64 -24.68
C SER A 263 1.52 -13.72 -25.78
N LYS A 264 1.16 -12.47 -25.46
CA LYS A 264 0.69 -11.46 -26.44
C LYS A 264 1.78 -10.96 -27.38
N HIS A 265 3.06 -11.08 -26.99
CA HIS A 265 4.20 -10.63 -27.78
C HIS A 265 4.97 -11.80 -28.42
N ASN A 266 4.36 -12.99 -28.48
CA ASN A 266 5.01 -14.21 -28.92
C ASN A 266 5.41 -14.14 -30.40
N THR A 267 6.69 -14.33 -30.66
CA THR A 267 7.27 -14.41 -32.01
C THR A 267 7.88 -15.79 -32.24
N ASN A 268 7.09 -16.88 -32.12
CA ASN A 268 7.44 -18.27 -32.49
C ASN A 268 8.91 -18.71 -32.30
N SER A 269 9.63 -18.20 -31.29
CA SER A 269 11.04 -18.52 -31.07
C SER A 269 11.16 -19.49 -29.90
N LEU A 270 12.04 -20.49 -30.04
CA LEU A 270 12.27 -21.55 -29.05
C LEU A 270 12.70 -20.99 -27.68
N THR A 271 13.27 -19.78 -27.67
CA THR A 271 13.61 -19.00 -26.47
C THR A 271 12.39 -18.36 -25.79
N ASP A 272 11.40 -17.89 -26.54
CA ASP A 272 10.17 -17.32 -26.00
C ASP A 272 9.31 -18.43 -25.35
N GLU A 273 9.29 -19.64 -25.92
CA GLU A 273 8.68 -20.83 -25.30
C GLU A 273 9.35 -21.24 -23.99
N LYS A 274 10.69 -21.20 -23.89
CA LYS A 274 11.41 -21.52 -22.64
C LYS A 274 11.18 -20.48 -21.55
N ILE A 275 11.08 -19.21 -21.93
CA ILE A 275 10.71 -18.12 -21.00
C ILE A 275 9.27 -18.35 -20.52
N MET A 276 8.34 -18.65 -21.43
CA MET A 276 6.95 -18.99 -21.10
C MET A 276 6.85 -20.20 -20.18
N LEU A 277 7.57 -21.29 -20.45
CA LEU A 277 7.62 -22.49 -19.59
C LEU A 277 8.10 -22.15 -18.17
N CYS A 278 9.17 -21.37 -18.04
CA CYS A 278 9.66 -20.92 -16.73
C CYS A 278 8.64 -20.07 -15.95
N PHE A 279 7.80 -19.30 -16.64
CA PHE A 279 6.73 -18.56 -15.99
C PHE A 279 5.48 -19.42 -15.75
N THR A 280 5.25 -20.46 -16.55
CA THR A 280 4.08 -21.35 -16.46
C THR A 280 4.24 -22.35 -15.30
N GLU A 281 5.46 -22.82 -15.03
CA GLU A 281 5.80 -23.64 -13.86
C GLU A 281 5.61 -22.91 -12.51
N LEU A 282 5.42 -21.57 -12.52
CA LEU A 282 5.13 -20.78 -11.32
C LEU A 282 3.63 -20.79 -10.93
N LYS A 283 2.75 -21.36 -11.76
CA LYS A 283 1.33 -21.56 -11.45
C LYS A 283 1.12 -22.75 -10.52
N ILE A 284 1.36 -22.60 -9.22
CA ILE A 284 0.90 -23.60 -8.23
C ILE A 284 0.29 -22.90 -7.01
N ASN A 285 -1.03 -22.63 -7.09
CA ASN A 285 -2.11 -22.93 -6.13
C ASN A 285 -3.26 -21.90 -6.17
N ASP A 286 -4.46 -22.40 -6.49
CA ASP A 286 -5.73 -21.69 -6.71
C ASP A 286 -6.31 -20.98 -5.47
N ILE A 287 -6.32 -19.64 -5.43
CA ILE A 287 -7.40 -18.82 -4.86
C ILE A 287 -7.53 -17.52 -5.68
N CYS A 288 -8.67 -17.32 -6.35
CA CYS A 288 -9.06 -16.07 -7.02
C CYS A 288 -9.76 -15.15 -6.02
N PHE A 289 -9.45 -13.86 -6.02
CA PHE A 289 -10.23 -12.85 -5.28
C PHE A 289 -10.69 -11.75 -6.26
N GLU A 290 -12.00 -11.58 -6.37
CA GLU A 290 -12.58 -10.35 -6.89
C GLU A 290 -12.33 -9.23 -5.87
N PHE A 291 -11.68 -8.16 -6.32
CA PHE A 291 -11.28 -7.06 -5.45
C PHE A 291 -12.46 -6.12 -5.21
N GLU A 292 -13.00 -6.19 -4.00
CA GLU A 292 -13.88 -5.18 -3.43
C GLU A 292 -13.25 -4.75 -2.10
N ILE A 293 -12.96 -3.46 -1.90
CA ILE A 293 -12.40 -2.97 -0.64
C ILE A 293 -13.37 -3.37 0.48
N PRO A 294 -12.98 -4.29 1.39
CA PRO A 294 -13.93 -4.84 2.34
C PRO A 294 -14.34 -3.77 3.36
N SER A 295 -15.64 -3.60 3.57
CA SER A 295 -16.13 -2.72 4.63
C SER A 295 -15.69 -3.22 6.01
N TYR A 296 -15.63 -2.32 7.00
CA TYR A 296 -15.28 -2.67 8.38
C TYR A 296 -16.10 -3.87 8.94
N ARG A 297 -17.36 -4.03 8.52
CA ARG A 297 -18.21 -5.19 8.85
C ARG A 297 -17.71 -6.51 8.26
N LYS A 298 -17.14 -6.51 7.05
CA LYS A 298 -16.52 -7.71 6.43
C LYS A 298 -15.24 -8.09 7.18
N ILE A 299 -14.43 -7.11 7.58
CA ILE A 299 -13.20 -7.31 8.37
C ILE A 299 -13.52 -7.87 9.77
N LYS A 300 -14.57 -7.37 10.45
CA LYS A 300 -15.00 -7.84 11.78
C LYS A 300 -15.51 -9.30 11.80
N LYS A 301 -16.04 -9.79 10.68
CA LYS A 301 -16.50 -11.20 10.54
C LYS A 301 -15.35 -12.19 10.40
N LEU A 302 -14.17 -11.74 9.96
CA LEU A 302 -12.92 -12.51 10.03
C LEU A 302 -12.48 -12.51 11.49
N LYS A 303 -12.95 -13.48 12.28
CA LYS A 303 -12.73 -13.58 13.73
C LYS A 303 -11.23 -13.52 14.09
N VAL A 304 -10.68 -12.33 14.30
CA VAL A 304 -9.44 -12.15 15.04
C VAL A 304 -9.81 -12.23 16.52
N LYS A 305 -9.73 -13.45 17.06
CA LYS A 305 -9.74 -13.67 18.51
C LYS A 305 -8.60 -12.81 19.10
N ASN A 306 -8.94 -11.81 19.91
CA ASN A 306 -8.06 -10.91 20.69
C ASN A 306 -7.90 -9.44 20.21
N VAL A 307 -8.88 -8.84 19.54
CA VAL A 307 -8.90 -7.36 19.40
C VAL A 307 -10.04 -6.79 20.25
N PRO A 308 -9.75 -6.04 21.34
CA PRO A 308 -10.76 -5.25 22.02
C PRO A 308 -11.32 -4.24 21.01
N ASN A 309 -12.65 -4.12 20.91
CA ASN A 309 -13.32 -3.14 20.06
C ASN A 309 -12.62 -1.78 20.21
N SER A 310 -12.13 -1.18 19.12
CA SER A 310 -11.48 0.15 19.15
C SER A 310 -12.41 1.23 19.72
N ALA A 311 -13.73 1.04 19.63
CA ALA A 311 -14.74 1.87 20.29
C ALA A 311 -14.75 1.77 21.83
N TYR A 312 -14.20 0.70 22.42
CA TYR A 312 -14.18 0.47 23.87
C TYR A 312 -12.94 1.10 24.53
N LEU A 313 -11.80 1.19 23.81
CA LEU A 313 -10.58 1.83 24.35
C LEU A 313 -10.75 3.34 24.55
N THR A 314 -11.59 3.99 23.73
CA THR A 314 -11.81 5.44 23.80
C THR A 314 -12.63 5.87 25.02
N SER A 315 -13.52 5.02 25.55
CA SER A 315 -14.20 5.30 26.83
C SER A 315 -13.28 5.05 28.02
N THR A 316 -12.44 4.01 27.99
CA THR A 316 -11.59 3.64 29.13
C THR A 316 -10.38 4.57 29.33
N LEU A 317 -9.84 5.18 28.26
CA LEU A 317 -8.65 6.05 28.36
C LEU A 317 -8.94 7.43 28.97
N PHE A 318 -10.19 7.91 28.94
CA PHE A 318 -10.58 9.20 29.54
C PHE A 318 -11.41 9.08 30.83
N GLU A 319 -11.94 7.90 31.16
CA GLU A 319 -12.51 7.63 32.50
C GLU A 319 -11.44 7.47 33.59
N LEU A 320 -10.15 7.39 33.24
CA LEU A 320 -9.03 7.33 34.19
C LEU A 320 -8.46 8.70 34.62
N LYS A 321 -9.10 9.81 34.22
CA LYS A 321 -8.74 11.18 34.69
C LYS A 321 -9.95 12.12 34.84
N VAL A 322 -10.99 11.68 35.55
CA VAL A 322 -11.97 12.58 36.19
C VAL A 322 -12.16 12.16 37.64
#